data_AF-A0A523WX34-F1
#
_entry.id   AF-A0A523WX34-F1
#
_cell.length_a   1.000
_cell.length_b   1.000
_cell.length_c   1.000
_cell.angle_alpha   90.00
_cell.angle_beta   90.00
_cell.angle_gamma   90.00
#
_symmetry.space_group_name_H-M   'P 1'
#
loop_
_entity.id
_entity.type
_entity.pdbx_description
1 polymer ?
#
loop_
_entity_poly.entity_id
_entity_poly.type
_entity_poly.pdbx_seq_one_letter_code
_entity_poly.pdbx_strand_id
1 'polypeptide(L)'
;MSFPRYKKQFRIIAGLTVLVIVIGGGGVASYLVRYSATNELVCRQCHPEISELWRESKGHPADQTRCYECHSQGFEFVPKDWNAIKHARDQLVPPEYLADDELTSQRCLECHKDVLNLGYKVKKKVIKFNHRIHFGEGLNCVDCHRAAGHEYMEGGTNRPSVTECLECHLREFEGPPKNQKCLNCHDVMLAPGKSW
;
A
#
# COMPACT_ATOMS: atom_id res chain seq x y z
N MET A 1 49.38 -31.04 -35.95
CA MET A 1 49.38 -30.50 -34.56
C MET A 1 48.13 -29.65 -34.35
N SER A 2 47.56 -29.64 -33.13
CA SER A 2 46.43 -28.79 -32.66
C SER A 2 44.98 -29.34 -32.68
N PHE A 3 44.74 -30.60 -32.28
CA PHE A 3 43.40 -31.10 -31.93
C PHE A 3 42.92 -30.89 -30.47
N PRO A 4 43.77 -30.80 -29.43
CA PRO A 4 43.30 -30.66 -28.03
C PRO A 4 42.67 -29.29 -27.74
N ARG A 5 43.14 -28.25 -28.44
CA ARG A 5 42.75 -26.85 -28.20
C ARG A 5 41.30 -26.58 -28.63
N TYR A 6 40.86 -27.17 -29.75
CA TYR A 6 39.48 -27.08 -30.24
C TYR A 6 38.46 -27.80 -29.34
N LYS A 7 38.81 -28.97 -28.77
CA LYS A 7 37.95 -29.68 -27.81
C LYS A 7 37.75 -28.89 -26.51
N LYS A 8 38.80 -28.21 -26.01
CA LYS A 8 38.71 -27.35 -24.82
C LYS A 8 37.86 -26.10 -25.09
N GLN A 9 38.09 -25.43 -26.23
CA GLN A 9 37.30 -24.26 -26.65
C GLN A 9 35.82 -24.61 -26.86
N PHE A 10 35.53 -25.73 -27.51
CA PHE A 10 34.15 -26.21 -27.70
C PHE A 10 33.43 -26.47 -26.38
N ARG A 11 34.08 -27.15 -25.42
CA ARG A 11 33.51 -27.38 -24.09
C ARG A 11 33.22 -26.09 -23.32
N ILE A 12 34.11 -25.10 -23.43
CA ILE A 12 33.92 -23.78 -22.83
C ILE A 12 32.72 -23.06 -23.47
N ILE A 13 32.65 -23.03 -24.79
CA ILE A 13 31.54 -22.39 -25.52
C ILE A 13 30.21 -23.09 -25.20
N ALA A 14 30.16 -24.42 -25.28
CA ALA A 14 28.95 -25.17 -24.93
C ALA A 14 28.52 -24.94 -23.48
N GLY A 15 29.47 -24.92 -22.53
CA GLY A 15 29.20 -24.61 -21.13
C GLY A 15 28.66 -23.19 -20.92
N LEU A 16 29.24 -22.19 -21.59
CA LEU A 16 28.76 -20.81 -21.55
C LEU A 16 27.37 -20.67 -22.18
N THR A 17 27.11 -21.34 -23.31
CA THR A 17 25.80 -21.33 -23.96
C THR A 17 24.73 -21.93 -23.04
N VAL A 18 25.01 -23.06 -22.39
CA VAL A 18 24.10 -23.67 -21.41
C VAL A 18 23.87 -22.74 -20.23
N LEU A 19 24.91 -22.10 -19.70
CA LEU A 19 24.79 -21.14 -18.61
C LEU A 19 23.88 -19.95 -18.98
N VAL A 20 24.05 -19.39 -20.18
CA VAL A 20 23.20 -18.29 -20.69
C VAL A 20 21.76 -18.74 -20.83
N ILE A 21 21.51 -19.95 -21.36
CA ILE A 21 20.16 -20.50 -21.48
C ILE A 21 19.51 -20.70 -20.11
N VAL A 22 20.25 -21.23 -19.13
CA VAL A 22 19.73 -21.45 -17.78
C VAL A 22 19.42 -20.13 -17.08
N ILE A 23 20.31 -19.14 -17.17
CA ILE A 23 20.09 -17.81 -16.59
C ILE A 23 18.92 -17.11 -17.29
N GLY A 24 18.88 -17.14 -18.63
CA GLY A 24 17.81 -16.54 -19.41
C GLY A 24 16.46 -17.19 -19.13
N GLY A 25 16.40 -18.52 -19.15
CA GLY A 25 15.20 -19.28 -18.83
C GLY A 25 14.72 -19.06 -17.40
N GLY A 26 15.64 -19.06 -16.43
CA GLY A 26 15.34 -18.74 -15.04
C GLY A 26 14.83 -17.31 -14.85
N GLY A 27 15.41 -16.35 -15.58
CA GLY A 27 14.97 -14.95 -15.59
C GLY A 27 13.56 -14.78 -16.15
N VAL A 28 13.25 -15.42 -17.28
CA VAL A 28 11.90 -15.41 -17.88
C VAL A 28 10.89 -16.06 -16.96
N ALA A 29 11.20 -17.23 -16.39
CA ALA A 29 10.31 -17.90 -15.43
C ALA A 29 10.02 -17.02 -14.22
N SER A 30 11.07 -16.41 -13.63
CA SER A 30 10.94 -15.51 -12.48
C SER A 30 10.10 -14.27 -12.79
N TYR A 31 10.30 -13.68 -13.97
CA TYR A 31 9.49 -12.56 -14.45
C TYR A 31 8.02 -12.94 -14.57
N LEU A 32 7.71 -14.10 -15.18
CA LEU A 32 6.33 -14.54 -15.38
C LEU A 32 5.62 -14.81 -14.05
N VAL A 33 6.30 -15.46 -13.09
CA VAL A 33 5.74 -15.70 -11.75
C VAL A 33 5.46 -14.38 -11.04
N ARG A 34 6.43 -13.46 -11.05
CA ARG A 34 6.23 -12.13 -10.45
C ARG A 34 5.11 -11.37 -11.13
N TYR A 35 5.05 -11.39 -12.47
CA TYR A 35 3.97 -10.78 -13.23
C TYR A 35 2.61 -11.31 -12.81
N SER A 36 2.46 -12.64 -12.69
CA SER A 36 1.19 -13.22 -12.25
C SER A 36 0.79 -12.84 -10.82
N ALA A 37 1.76 -12.59 -9.96
CA ALA A 37 1.51 -12.19 -8.58
C ALA A 37 1.19 -10.69 -8.47
N THR A 38 1.93 -9.83 -9.18
CA THR A 38 1.88 -8.37 -8.94
C THR A 38 1.06 -7.58 -9.95
N ASN A 39 0.59 -8.20 -11.03
CA ASN A 39 -0.15 -7.50 -12.08
C ASN A 39 -1.65 -7.40 -11.79
N GLU A 40 -2.17 -6.19 -11.95
CA GLU A 40 -3.57 -5.80 -11.75
C GLU A 40 -4.57 -6.60 -12.61
N LEU A 41 -4.16 -7.07 -13.79
CA LEU A 41 -5.02 -7.88 -14.67
C LEU A 41 -5.37 -9.23 -14.04
N VAL A 42 -4.50 -9.79 -13.21
CA VAL A 42 -4.77 -11.03 -12.50
C VAL A 42 -5.73 -10.78 -11.34
N CYS A 43 -5.49 -9.74 -10.54
CA CYS A 43 -6.37 -9.36 -9.44
C CYS A 43 -7.80 -9.07 -9.91
N ARG A 44 -7.94 -8.37 -11.05
CA ARG A 44 -9.22 -8.01 -11.68
C ARG A 44 -10.07 -9.22 -12.06
N GLN A 45 -9.49 -10.39 -12.29
CA GLN A 45 -10.26 -11.60 -12.63
C GLN A 45 -11.20 -12.03 -11.49
N CYS A 46 -10.81 -11.75 -10.24
CA CYS A 46 -11.61 -12.05 -9.06
C CYS A 46 -12.28 -10.81 -8.46
N HIS A 47 -11.63 -9.64 -8.54
CA HIS A 47 -12.12 -8.38 -7.98
C HIS A 47 -12.35 -7.30 -9.06
N PRO A 48 -13.29 -7.52 -10.01
CA PRO A 48 -13.49 -6.60 -11.12
C PRO A 48 -14.01 -5.23 -10.67
N GLU A 49 -14.99 -5.20 -9.76
CA GLU A 49 -15.59 -3.96 -9.25
C GLU A 49 -14.59 -3.11 -8.46
N ILE A 50 -13.83 -3.75 -7.56
CA ILE A 50 -12.78 -3.07 -6.78
C ILE A 50 -11.69 -2.50 -7.71
N SER A 51 -11.33 -3.25 -8.77
CA SER A 51 -10.35 -2.77 -9.75
C SER A 51 -10.82 -1.51 -10.48
N GLU A 52 -12.12 -1.35 -10.70
CA GLU A 52 -12.68 -0.15 -11.33
C GLU A 52 -12.64 1.04 -10.37
N LEU A 53 -13.06 0.83 -9.11
CA LEU A 53 -12.96 1.86 -8.06
C LEU A 53 -11.52 2.32 -7.82
N TRP A 54 -10.54 1.41 -7.91
CA TRP A 54 -9.13 1.75 -7.81
C TRP A 54 -8.62 2.52 -9.03
N ARG A 55 -8.97 2.08 -10.25
CA ARG A 55 -8.58 2.79 -11.48
C ARG A 55 -9.14 4.21 -11.55
N GLU A 56 -10.30 4.44 -10.95
CA GLU A 56 -10.93 5.77 -10.86
C GLU A 56 -10.43 6.59 -9.66
N SER A 57 -9.61 6.02 -8.79
CA SER A 57 -9.10 6.71 -7.61
C SER A 57 -8.25 7.92 -7.99
N LYS A 58 -8.62 9.07 -7.43
CA LYS A 58 -7.85 10.31 -7.58
C LYS A 58 -6.67 10.38 -6.63
N GLY A 59 -6.74 9.64 -5.52
CA GLY A 59 -5.68 9.61 -4.50
C GLY A 59 -4.58 8.58 -4.80
N HIS A 60 -4.94 7.43 -5.36
CA HIS A 60 -4.00 6.37 -5.72
C HIS A 60 -4.33 5.83 -7.12
N PRO A 61 -4.05 6.61 -8.18
CA PRO A 61 -4.39 6.21 -9.53
C PRO A 61 -3.54 5.02 -10.01
N ALA A 62 -4.05 4.31 -11.01
CA ALA A 62 -3.47 3.07 -11.53
C ALA A 62 -2.11 3.21 -12.23
N ASP A 63 -1.70 4.43 -12.54
CA ASP A 63 -0.37 4.76 -13.07
C ASP A 63 0.68 5.00 -11.96
N GLN A 64 0.24 5.24 -10.72
CA GLN A 64 1.11 5.55 -9.59
C GLN A 64 1.20 4.43 -8.55
N THR A 65 0.18 3.58 -8.47
CA THR A 65 0.12 2.50 -7.50
C THR A 65 -0.22 1.18 -8.18
N ARG A 66 -0.17 0.07 -7.43
CA ARG A 66 -0.62 -1.27 -7.84
C ARG A 66 -1.23 -1.99 -6.63
N CYS A 67 -2.10 -2.96 -6.87
CA CYS A 67 -2.84 -3.66 -5.80
C CYS A 67 -1.91 -4.30 -4.73
N TYR A 68 -0.82 -4.96 -5.15
CA TYR A 68 0.11 -5.63 -4.24
C TYR A 68 0.90 -4.65 -3.35
N GLU A 69 0.98 -3.38 -3.72
CA GLU A 69 1.72 -2.39 -2.94
C GLU A 69 1.01 -2.07 -1.62
N CYS A 70 -0.30 -2.34 -1.55
CA CYS A 70 -1.10 -2.21 -0.33
C CYS A 70 -1.50 -3.57 0.24
N HIS A 71 -1.82 -4.54 -0.62
CA HIS A 71 -2.43 -5.81 -0.23
C HIS A 71 -1.48 -7.00 -0.18
N SER A 72 -0.17 -6.79 -0.20
CA SER A 72 0.81 -7.86 0.04
C SER A 72 1.85 -7.41 1.05
N GLN A 73 2.61 -8.36 1.59
CA GLN A 73 3.78 -8.02 2.40
C GLN A 73 4.78 -7.19 1.59
N GLY A 74 5.40 -6.22 2.27
CA GLY A 74 6.37 -5.30 1.69
C GLY A 74 7.77 -5.84 1.62
N PHE A 75 8.69 -4.97 1.18
CA PHE A 75 10.09 -5.33 1.12
C PHE A 75 10.70 -5.36 2.52
N GLU A 76 11.26 -6.50 2.90
CA GLU A 76 12.00 -6.68 4.14
C GLU A 76 13.44 -7.03 3.83
N PHE A 77 14.36 -6.15 4.20
CA PHE A 77 15.79 -6.41 3.99
C PHE A 77 16.32 -7.53 4.90
N VAL A 78 15.81 -7.59 6.13
CA VAL A 78 16.29 -8.52 7.17
C VAL A 78 15.35 -9.73 7.25
N PRO A 79 15.85 -10.96 7.12
CA PRO A 79 15.04 -12.16 7.31
C PRO A 79 14.50 -12.28 8.73
N LYS A 80 13.20 -12.53 8.87
CA LYS A 80 12.58 -12.91 10.15
C LYS A 80 12.89 -14.36 10.54
N ASP A 81 13.04 -15.22 9.53
CA ASP A 81 13.33 -16.65 9.68
C ASP A 81 14.75 -16.98 9.21
N TRP A 82 15.32 -18.10 9.68
CA TRP A 82 16.64 -18.59 9.26
C TRP A 82 16.72 -19.01 7.77
N ASN A 83 15.57 -19.20 7.12
CA ASN A 83 15.50 -19.68 5.74
C ASN A 83 15.66 -18.51 4.75
N ALA A 84 16.92 -18.20 4.41
CA ALA A 84 17.25 -17.13 3.48
C ALA A 84 16.69 -17.32 2.07
N ILE A 85 16.47 -18.57 1.63
CA ILE A 85 15.87 -18.86 0.31
C ILE A 85 14.39 -18.49 0.32
N LYS A 86 13.66 -18.88 1.37
CA LYS A 86 12.25 -18.49 1.58
C LYS A 86 12.15 -16.96 1.60
N HIS A 87 13.00 -16.29 2.38
CA HIS A 87 13.05 -14.83 2.44
C HIS A 87 13.25 -14.22 1.05
N ALA A 88 14.29 -14.63 0.32
CA ALA A 88 14.58 -14.12 -1.01
C ALA A 88 13.45 -14.36 -2.03
N ARG A 89 12.78 -15.52 -1.94
CA ARG A 89 11.59 -15.84 -2.74
C ARG A 89 10.45 -14.87 -2.42
N ASP A 90 10.16 -14.66 -1.14
CA ASP A 90 9.03 -13.84 -0.69
C ASP A 90 9.22 -12.35 -1.07
N GLN A 91 10.48 -11.88 -1.11
CA GLN A 91 10.82 -10.56 -1.64
C GLN A 91 10.59 -10.42 -3.16
N LEU A 92 10.68 -11.53 -3.90
CA LEU A 92 10.50 -11.55 -5.35
C LEU A 92 9.05 -11.78 -5.76
N VAL A 93 8.35 -12.62 -5.01
CA VAL A 93 6.97 -13.06 -5.25
C VAL A 93 6.25 -13.03 -3.89
N PRO A 94 5.39 -12.02 -3.65
CA PRO A 94 4.68 -11.92 -2.39
C PRO A 94 3.86 -13.20 -2.15
N PRO A 95 4.05 -13.89 -1.02
CA PRO A 95 3.43 -15.19 -0.80
C PRO A 95 1.94 -15.09 -0.43
N GLU A 96 1.54 -13.94 0.11
CA GLU A 96 0.22 -13.72 0.69
C GLU A 96 -0.34 -12.38 0.25
N TYR A 97 -1.62 -12.40 -0.12
CA TYR A 97 -2.41 -11.23 -0.41
C TYR A 97 -3.49 -11.10 0.65
N LEU A 98 -3.46 -10.01 1.42
CA LEU A 98 -4.38 -9.76 2.51
C LEU A 98 -4.88 -8.32 2.43
N ALA A 99 -6.18 -8.17 2.61
CA ALA A 99 -6.85 -6.88 2.74
C ALA A 99 -7.24 -6.63 4.20
N ASP A 100 -6.36 -7.00 5.13
CA ASP A 100 -6.54 -6.68 6.54
C ASP A 100 -6.07 -5.25 6.83
N ASP A 101 -6.68 -4.65 7.85
CA ASP A 101 -6.49 -3.24 8.16
C ASP A 101 -5.07 -2.95 8.67
N GLU A 102 -4.46 -3.89 9.39
CA GLU A 102 -3.13 -3.74 9.98
C GLU A 102 -2.05 -3.75 8.89
N LEU A 103 -2.00 -4.80 8.06
CA LEU A 103 -1.07 -4.90 6.94
C LEU A 103 -1.24 -3.69 6.01
N THR A 104 -2.48 -3.39 5.60
CA THR A 104 -2.74 -2.27 4.70
C THR A 104 -2.22 -0.96 5.28
N SER A 105 -2.43 -0.73 6.58
CA SER A 105 -1.92 0.46 7.28
C SER A 105 -0.40 0.51 7.38
N GLN A 106 0.25 -0.63 7.62
CA GLN A 106 1.71 -0.73 7.58
C GLN A 106 2.24 -0.36 6.20
N ARG A 107 1.57 -0.81 5.13
CA ARG A 107 1.94 -0.51 3.74
C ARG A 107 1.72 0.96 3.39
N CYS A 108 0.68 1.62 3.93
CA CYS A 108 0.54 3.07 3.82
C CYS A 108 1.79 3.81 4.31
N LEU A 109 2.39 3.37 5.42
CA LEU A 109 3.54 4.03 6.03
C LEU A 109 4.85 3.89 5.22
N GLU A 110 4.94 2.99 4.26
CA GLU A 110 6.12 2.92 3.38
C GLU A 110 6.26 4.19 2.52
N CYS A 111 5.13 4.76 2.10
CA CYS A 111 5.07 6.01 1.32
C CYS A 111 4.72 7.23 2.20
N HIS A 112 3.88 7.05 3.23
CA HIS A 112 3.33 8.13 4.07
C HIS A 112 3.93 8.18 5.48
N LYS A 113 5.17 7.74 5.67
CA LYS A 113 5.85 7.72 6.99
C LYS A 113 5.82 9.05 7.75
N ASP A 114 5.73 10.17 7.04
CA ASP A 114 5.79 11.50 7.60
C ASP A 114 4.53 11.88 8.40
N VAL A 115 3.40 11.21 8.19
CA VAL A 115 2.14 11.51 8.89
C VAL A 115 2.24 11.30 10.41
N LEU A 116 3.15 10.42 10.85
CA LEU A 116 3.39 10.12 12.27
C LEU A 116 4.47 11.01 12.92
N ASN A 117 5.08 11.93 12.17
CA ASN A 117 6.10 12.83 12.70
C ASN A 117 5.48 13.83 13.68
N LEU A 118 6.20 14.18 14.75
CA LEU A 118 5.75 15.12 15.80
C LEU A 118 5.33 16.50 15.26
N GLY A 119 5.90 16.93 14.13
CA GLY A 119 5.60 18.21 13.49
C GLY A 119 4.60 18.12 12.34
N TYR A 120 4.09 16.94 12.01
CA TYR A 120 3.16 16.78 10.91
C TYR A 120 1.86 17.54 11.18
N LYS A 121 1.42 18.33 10.20
CA LYS A 121 0.16 19.07 10.26
C LYS A 121 -0.61 18.81 8.98
N VAL A 122 -1.89 18.53 9.13
CA VAL A 122 -2.81 18.43 7.99
C VAL A 122 -2.77 19.73 7.18
N LYS A 123 -2.62 19.60 5.86
CA LYS A 123 -2.44 20.73 4.94
C LYS A 123 -3.56 21.76 5.04
N LYS A 124 -4.79 21.30 5.29
CA LYS A 124 -5.95 22.15 5.58
C LYS A 124 -6.10 22.32 7.10
N LYS A 125 -5.86 23.54 7.59
CA LYS A 125 -6.04 23.93 9.00
C LYS A 125 -7.52 24.17 9.33
N VAL A 126 -8.35 23.16 9.10
CA VAL A 126 -9.78 23.17 9.46
C VAL A 126 -9.99 22.38 10.75
N ILE A 127 -9.29 21.24 10.87
CA ILE A 127 -9.35 20.34 12.02
C ILE A 127 -7.96 20.20 12.65
N LYS A 128 -7.91 20.25 13.97
CA LYS A 128 -6.81 19.85 14.83
C LYS A 128 -6.81 18.33 14.91
N PHE A 129 -5.89 17.70 14.19
CA PHE A 129 -5.74 16.24 14.20
C PHE A 129 -4.28 15.84 14.40
N ASN A 130 -4.05 14.79 15.18
CA ASN A 130 -2.73 14.24 15.45
C ASN A 130 -2.75 12.73 15.16
N HIS A 131 -2.18 12.32 14.02
CA HIS A 131 -2.13 10.92 13.62
C HIS A 131 -1.37 10.06 14.65
N ARG A 132 -0.31 10.58 15.28
CA ARG A 132 0.51 9.81 16.22
C ARG A 132 -0.25 9.38 17.47
N ILE A 133 -1.15 10.23 17.97
CA ILE A 133 -1.98 9.87 19.13
C ILE A 133 -2.94 8.74 18.74
N HIS A 134 -3.70 8.92 17.66
CA HIS A 134 -4.70 7.96 17.22
C HIS A 134 -4.08 6.62 16.79
N PHE A 135 -2.95 6.66 16.07
CA PHE A 135 -2.20 5.45 15.72
C PHE A 135 -1.64 4.76 16.98
N GLY A 136 -1.18 5.53 17.96
CA GLY A 136 -0.71 4.98 19.26
C GLY A 136 -1.81 4.35 20.11
N GLU A 137 -3.08 4.69 19.85
CA GLU A 137 -4.25 4.06 20.48
C GLU A 137 -4.68 2.76 19.77
N GLY A 138 -3.95 2.35 18.72
CA GLY A 138 -4.20 1.10 17.98
C GLY A 138 -5.13 1.25 16.78
N LEU A 139 -5.41 2.48 16.34
CA LEU A 139 -6.20 2.73 15.13
C LEU A 139 -5.37 2.55 13.87
N ASN A 140 -5.98 1.93 12.87
CA ASN A 140 -5.46 1.71 11.54
C ASN A 140 -5.76 2.91 10.63
N CYS A 141 -4.95 3.10 9.59
CA CYS A 141 -5.14 4.19 8.63
C CYS A 141 -6.52 4.11 7.96
N VAL A 142 -6.95 2.90 7.63
CA VAL A 142 -8.21 2.62 6.95
C VAL A 142 -9.45 2.75 7.85
N ASP A 143 -9.29 2.81 9.17
CA ASP A 143 -10.42 3.05 10.09
C ASP A 143 -11.10 4.38 9.78
N CYS A 144 -10.29 5.39 9.44
CA CYS A 144 -10.75 6.71 9.03
C CYS A 144 -10.64 6.94 7.52
N HIS A 145 -9.59 6.44 6.85
CA HIS A 145 -9.37 6.61 5.41
C HIS A 145 -9.96 5.46 4.60
N ARG A 146 -11.25 5.16 4.81
CA ARG A 146 -11.90 3.92 4.33
C ARG A 146 -11.88 3.74 2.80
N ALA A 147 -11.92 4.84 2.05
CA ALA A 147 -11.86 4.84 0.58
C ALA A 147 -10.45 5.03 0.03
N ALA A 148 -9.41 4.95 0.86
CA ALA A 148 -8.04 5.13 0.41
C ALA A 148 -7.70 4.15 -0.72
N GLY A 149 -7.64 4.69 -1.94
CA GLY A 149 -7.35 3.90 -3.14
C GLY A 149 -8.52 3.14 -3.75
N HIS A 150 -9.73 3.23 -3.20
CA HIS A 150 -10.95 2.68 -3.80
C HIS A 150 -12.03 3.75 -3.77
N GLU A 151 -12.28 4.41 -4.89
CA GLU A 151 -13.10 5.62 -4.95
C GLU A 151 -14.61 5.35 -4.90
N TYR A 152 -15.11 4.94 -3.74
CA TYR A 152 -16.55 4.74 -3.51
C TYR A 152 -17.20 5.85 -2.68
N MET A 153 -16.42 6.79 -2.15
CA MET A 153 -16.94 7.92 -1.36
C MET A 153 -17.18 9.16 -2.23
N GLU A 154 -18.24 9.90 -1.91
CA GLU A 154 -18.51 11.18 -2.58
C GLU A 154 -17.39 12.21 -2.31
N GLY A 155 -16.98 12.91 -3.37
CA GLY A 155 -16.00 14.00 -3.29
C GLY A 155 -14.57 13.62 -3.66
N GLY A 156 -14.20 12.34 -3.74
CA GLY A 156 -12.96 11.96 -4.43
C GLY A 156 -11.65 12.24 -3.71
N THR A 157 -11.67 12.52 -2.39
CA THR A 157 -10.51 13.11 -1.70
C THR A 157 -9.79 12.18 -0.72
N ASN A 158 -10.27 10.94 -0.53
CA ASN A 158 -9.78 9.99 0.50
C ASN A 158 -9.69 10.62 1.90
N ARG A 159 -10.48 11.67 2.18
CA ARG A 159 -10.51 12.33 3.47
C ARG A 159 -11.58 11.68 4.34
N PRO A 160 -11.27 11.38 5.62
CA PRO A 160 -12.29 11.02 6.57
C PRO A 160 -13.33 12.14 6.63
N SER A 161 -14.60 11.77 6.68
CA SER A 161 -15.66 12.71 6.95
C SER A 161 -15.77 12.95 8.47
N VAL A 162 -16.71 13.79 8.88
CA VAL A 162 -16.96 14.00 10.31
C VAL A 162 -17.53 12.74 10.98
N THR A 163 -18.19 11.85 10.22
CA THR A 163 -18.84 10.67 10.81
C THR A 163 -17.82 9.70 11.39
N GLU A 164 -16.64 9.56 10.76
CA GLU A 164 -15.54 8.72 11.25
C GLU A 164 -15.04 9.19 12.62
N CYS A 165 -14.99 10.51 12.85
CA CYS A 165 -14.66 11.05 14.17
C CYS A 165 -15.73 10.71 15.21
N LEU A 166 -17.01 10.76 14.81
CA LEU A 166 -18.15 10.57 15.71
C LEU A 166 -18.32 9.13 16.19
N GLU A 167 -17.77 8.15 15.49
CA GLU A 167 -17.80 6.75 15.92
C GLU A 167 -17.19 6.56 17.32
N CYS A 168 -16.17 7.35 17.67
CA CYS A 168 -15.57 7.34 19.01
C CYS A 168 -15.87 8.63 19.80
N HIS A 169 -15.97 9.79 19.15
CA HIS A 169 -16.12 11.09 19.81
C HIS A 169 -17.56 11.59 19.95
N LEU A 170 -18.57 10.71 19.87
CA LEU A 170 -19.99 11.08 19.99
C LEU A 170 -20.30 11.93 21.24
N ARG A 171 -19.68 11.61 22.38
CA ARG A 171 -19.84 12.35 23.65
C ARG A 171 -19.33 13.79 23.61
N GLU A 172 -18.46 14.14 22.67
CA GLU A 172 -18.01 15.52 22.47
C GLU A 172 -19.02 16.35 21.66
N PHE A 173 -19.96 15.69 20.99
CA PHE A 173 -21.06 16.30 20.24
C PHE A 173 -22.39 16.28 21.02
N GLU A 174 -22.60 15.31 21.90
CA GLU A 174 -23.82 15.16 22.70
C GLU A 174 -23.73 15.86 24.07
N GLY A 175 -24.82 16.51 24.50
CA GLY A 175 -24.97 17.12 25.83
C GLY A 175 -25.32 18.62 25.82
N PRO A 176 -25.93 19.17 26.89
CA PRO A 176 -26.23 20.59 26.98
C PRO A 176 -25.00 21.42 27.44
N PRO A 177 -24.75 22.58 26.81
CA PRO A 177 -25.36 23.06 25.59
C PRO A 177 -24.77 22.34 24.36
N LYS A 178 -25.63 22.02 23.38
CA LYS A 178 -25.24 21.39 22.12
C LYS A 178 -24.13 22.22 21.46
N ASN A 179 -23.11 21.56 20.92
CA ASN A 179 -22.00 22.18 20.17
C ASN A 179 -20.93 22.93 21.00
N GLN A 180 -20.83 22.74 22.33
CA GLN A 180 -19.91 23.54 23.14
C GLN A 180 -18.41 23.27 22.89
N LYS A 181 -18.07 22.13 22.29
CA LYS A 181 -16.68 21.65 22.17
C LYS A 181 -16.16 21.58 20.75
N CYS A 182 -16.83 22.19 19.79
CA CYS A 182 -16.39 22.15 18.40
C CYS A 182 -14.95 22.66 18.21
N LEU A 183 -14.51 23.64 19.00
CA LEU A 183 -13.15 24.19 18.97
C LEU A 183 -12.07 23.25 19.54
N ASN A 184 -12.45 22.15 20.20
CA ASN A 184 -11.50 21.09 20.56
C ASN A 184 -10.94 20.42 19.30
N CYS A 185 -11.78 20.31 18.27
CA CYS A 185 -11.41 19.67 17.01
C CYS A 185 -11.22 20.69 15.89
N HIS A 186 -11.94 21.81 15.86
CA HIS A 186 -11.89 22.76 14.76
C HIS A 186 -10.96 23.95 15.05
N ASP A 187 -10.04 24.23 14.12
CA ASP A 187 -9.31 25.50 14.07
C ASP A 187 -10.19 26.63 13.51
N VAL A 188 -11.12 26.27 12.61
CA VAL A 188 -12.09 27.19 12.01
C VAL A 188 -13.44 26.49 11.90
N MET A 189 -14.50 27.17 12.37
CA MET A 189 -15.88 26.73 12.19
C MET A 189 -16.38 27.23 10.84
N LEU A 190 -16.38 26.36 9.83
CA LEU A 190 -17.03 26.66 8.55
C LEU A 190 -18.54 26.53 8.74
N ALA A 191 -19.31 27.52 8.31
CA ALA A 191 -20.77 27.47 8.43
C ALA A 191 -21.31 26.20 7.71
N PRO A 192 -22.09 25.36 8.40
CA PRO A 192 -22.63 24.15 7.78
C PRO A 192 -23.58 24.53 6.64
N GLY A 193 -23.39 23.94 5.45
CA GLY A 193 -24.35 24.04 4.35
C GLY A 193 -23.91 24.74 3.05
N LYS A 194 -22.62 25.05 2.83
CA LYS A 194 -22.13 25.38 1.48
C LYS A 194 -21.27 24.26 0.92
N SER A 195 -21.81 23.54 -0.06
CA SER A 195 -21.00 22.82 -1.05
C SER A 195 -20.22 23.85 -1.87
N TRP A 196 -18.94 23.60 -2.09
CA TRP A 196 -18.09 24.36 -3.01
C TRP A 196 -17.83 23.51 -4.24
#